data_AF-A0A966YZ03-F1
#
_entry.id   AF-A0A966YZ03-F1
#
_cell.length_a   1.000
_cell.length_b   1.000
_cell.length_c   1.000
_cell.angle_alpha   90.00
_cell.angle_beta   90.00
_cell.angle_gamma   90.00
#
_symmetry.space_group_name_H-M   'P 1'
#
loop_
_entity.id
_entity.type
_entity.pdbx_description
1 polymer ?
#
loop_
_entity_poly.entity_id
_entity_poly.type
_entity_poly.pdbx_seq_one_letter_code
_entity_poly.pdbx_strand_id
1 'polypeptide(L)'
;MFDSVRKHQKLAQIILLLFIVPSFALFGISSYTDFFDKDTDLVKIDGKSITTVEVDNNAKRQAERFGGTSQIAQSLPFRQAVLDELIQQRLLAFAVRDLKLSISNAFLSQSLAQIPEIKAMYKPDGSFDSARYRQLLANVGMTVDQFENAQRFDLMIQQLVTAVARTELPNPKLASMISTMYETERQVQALRFTATDFVNKVNPTDAQLQEYYEANTKLFEAPETIDVEFLVLKADPKEDAKVFNDKADQFANITYDQADSLKPAADKLKLSIQSAKGVGRNGQASLSKDHPMNDRRVVQALFND
;
A
#
# COMPACT_ATOMS: atom_id res chain seq x y z
N MET A 1 13.07 19.15 -86.33
CA MET A 1 12.16 19.49 -85.20
C MET A 1 12.92 19.79 -83.90
N PHE A 2 14.01 19.08 -83.58
CA PHE A 2 14.79 19.30 -82.34
C PHE A 2 15.66 20.59 -82.31
N ASP A 3 15.99 21.19 -83.46
CA ASP A 3 16.78 22.45 -83.49
C ASP A 3 16.01 23.69 -83.02
N SER A 4 14.68 23.71 -83.19
CA SER A 4 13.85 24.84 -82.75
C SER A 4 13.77 24.93 -81.21
N VAL A 5 13.84 23.78 -80.53
CA VAL A 5 13.86 23.66 -79.07
C VAL A 5 15.20 24.09 -78.49
N ARG A 6 16.32 23.76 -79.16
CA ARG A 6 17.66 24.22 -78.75
C ARG A 6 17.83 25.73 -78.91
N LYS A 7 17.33 26.31 -80.01
CA LYS A 7 17.45 27.76 -80.27
C LYS A 7 16.64 28.62 -79.29
N HIS A 8 15.50 28.12 -78.79
CA HIS A 8 14.62 28.83 -77.84
C HIS A 8 14.56 28.13 -76.48
N GLN A 9 15.68 27.59 -76.01
CA GLN A 9 15.76 26.78 -74.79
C GLN A 9 15.13 27.48 -73.57
N LYS A 10 15.35 28.78 -73.40
CA LYS A 10 14.74 29.56 -72.30
C LYS A 10 13.22 29.68 -72.43
N LEU A 11 12.70 29.87 -73.64
CA LEU A 11 11.26 29.97 -73.89
C LEU A 11 10.57 28.61 -73.67
N ALA A 12 11.20 27.54 -74.15
CA ALA A 12 10.72 26.17 -73.92
C ALA A 12 10.72 25.82 -72.42
N GLN A 13 11.74 26.24 -71.66
CA GLN A 13 11.79 26.08 -70.20
C GLN A 13 10.68 26.86 -69.49
N ILE A 14 10.40 28.11 -69.91
CA ILE A 14 9.32 28.92 -69.33
C ILE A 14 7.95 28.29 -69.62
N ILE A 15 7.71 27.83 -70.85
CA ILE A 15 6.46 27.16 -71.22
C ILE A 15 6.29 25.85 -70.45
N LEU A 16 7.36 25.07 -70.30
CA LEU A 16 7.36 23.83 -69.52
C LEU A 16 7.06 24.10 -68.04
N LEU A 17 7.66 25.15 -67.46
CA LEU A 17 7.41 25.56 -66.07
C LEU A 17 5.99 26.11 -65.89
N LEU A 18 5.46 26.82 -66.88
CA LEU A 18 4.06 27.29 -66.93
C LEU A 18 3.06 26.12 -66.98
N PHE A 19 3.44 24.96 -67.53
CA PHE A 19 2.59 23.77 -67.50
C PHE A 19 2.76 22.96 -66.20
N ILE A 20 3.98 22.81 -65.69
CA ILE A 20 4.26 22.00 -64.48
C ILE A 20 3.69 22.66 -63.22
N VAL A 21 3.92 23.97 -63.04
CA VAL A 21 3.56 24.65 -61.79
C VAL A 21 2.04 24.64 -61.52
N PRO A 22 1.15 24.91 -62.50
CA PRO A 22 -0.29 24.78 -62.30
C PRO A 22 -0.75 23.34 -62.09
N SER A 23 -0.10 22.34 -62.72
CA SER A 23 -0.42 20.94 -62.47
C SER A 23 -0.15 20.56 -61.00
N PHE A 24 0.95 21.03 -60.41
CA PHE A 24 1.26 20.80 -59.00
C PHE A 24 0.39 21.66 -58.05
N ALA A 25 0.01 22.88 -58.45
CA ALA A 25 -0.83 23.77 -57.65
C ALA A 25 -2.32 23.37 -57.65
N LEU A 26 -2.83 22.80 -58.75
CA LEU A 26 -4.23 22.37 -58.88
C LEU A 26 -4.46 20.92 -58.44
N PHE A 27 -3.48 20.02 -58.56
CA PHE A 27 -3.63 18.61 -58.14
C PHE A 27 -3.07 18.28 -56.75
N GLY A 28 -2.23 19.13 -56.16
CA GLY A 28 -1.91 19.12 -54.73
C GLY A 28 -1.20 17.87 -54.18
N ILE A 29 -0.22 18.08 -53.31
CA ILE A 29 0.46 17.03 -52.54
C ILE A 29 -0.53 16.20 -51.69
N SER A 30 -1.72 16.73 -51.42
CA SER A 30 -2.82 16.05 -50.71
C SER A 30 -3.43 14.86 -51.47
N SER A 31 -3.37 14.82 -52.81
CA SER A 31 -3.94 13.70 -53.58
C SER A 31 -3.06 12.45 -53.55
N TYR A 32 -1.76 12.57 -53.25
CA TYR A 32 -0.84 11.44 -53.22
C TYR A 32 -0.87 10.72 -51.86
N THR A 33 -1.11 11.44 -50.76
CA THR A 33 -1.24 10.86 -49.42
C THR A 33 -2.53 10.04 -49.27
N ASP A 34 -3.64 10.50 -49.84
CA ASP A 34 -4.95 9.81 -49.75
C ASP A 34 -5.02 8.48 -50.54
N PHE A 35 -4.09 8.25 -51.48
CA PHE A 35 -4.02 7.01 -52.27
C PHE A 35 -3.19 5.91 -51.58
N PHE A 36 -2.23 6.26 -50.72
CA PHE A 36 -1.42 5.30 -49.96
C PHE A 36 -1.97 5.00 -48.55
N ASP A 37 -2.80 5.88 -47.98
CA ASP A 37 -3.35 5.68 -46.63
C ASP A 37 -4.42 4.57 -46.56
N LYS A 38 -5.16 4.27 -47.64
CA LYS A 38 -6.30 3.33 -47.56
C LYS A 38 -5.92 1.85 -47.55
N ASP A 39 -4.81 1.45 -48.19
CA ASP A 39 -4.44 0.04 -48.35
C ASP A 39 -3.68 -0.57 -47.16
N THR A 40 -3.32 0.25 -46.15
CA THR A 40 -2.60 -0.22 -44.96
C THR A 40 -3.36 -0.01 -43.65
N ASP A 41 -4.58 0.52 -43.72
CA ASP A 41 -5.48 0.69 -42.58
C ASP A 41 -5.99 -0.67 -42.09
N LEU A 42 -5.72 -1.00 -40.83
CA LEU A 42 -6.25 -2.20 -40.20
C LEU A 42 -7.59 -1.91 -39.50
N VAL A 43 -7.65 -0.82 -38.73
CA VAL A 43 -8.82 -0.40 -37.95
C VAL A 43 -8.91 1.12 -37.95
N LYS A 44 -10.13 1.67 -37.90
CA LYS A 44 -10.38 3.11 -37.82
C LYS A 44 -11.26 3.44 -36.61
N ILE A 45 -10.80 4.36 -35.78
CA ILE A 45 -11.49 4.79 -34.55
C ILE A 45 -11.63 6.31 -34.62
N ASP A 46 -12.87 6.80 -34.67
CA ASP A 46 -13.17 8.24 -34.77
C ASP A 46 -12.39 8.96 -35.88
N GLY A 47 -12.43 8.40 -37.10
CA GLY A 47 -11.76 9.03 -38.24
C GLY A 47 -10.23 8.85 -38.27
N LYS A 48 -9.60 8.33 -37.21
CA LYS A 48 -8.15 8.06 -37.16
C LYS A 48 -7.87 6.57 -37.34
N SER A 49 -7.10 6.22 -38.36
CA SER A 49 -6.70 4.84 -38.60
C SER A 49 -5.55 4.39 -37.69
N ILE A 50 -5.45 3.07 -37.54
CA ILE A 50 -4.30 2.32 -37.04
C ILE A 50 -3.80 1.50 -38.23
N THR A 51 -2.58 1.77 -38.67
CA THR A 51 -2.00 1.14 -39.87
C THR A 51 -1.15 -0.07 -39.53
N THR A 52 -0.93 -0.95 -40.50
CA THR A 52 0.00 -2.08 -40.39
C THR A 52 1.40 -1.61 -39.99
N VAL A 53 1.86 -0.49 -40.55
CA VAL A 53 3.17 0.10 -40.25
C VAL A 53 3.26 0.55 -38.79
N GLU A 54 2.18 1.15 -38.26
CA GLU A 54 2.11 1.55 -36.86
C GLU A 54 2.19 0.35 -35.92
N VAL A 55 1.43 -0.71 -36.21
CA VAL A 55 1.46 -1.97 -35.43
C VAL A 55 2.86 -2.59 -35.46
N ASP A 56 3.48 -2.72 -36.64
CA ASP A 56 4.80 -3.31 -36.79
C ASP A 56 5.88 -2.51 -36.04
N ASN A 57 5.80 -1.18 -36.07
CA ASN A 57 6.73 -0.32 -35.35
C ASN A 57 6.54 -0.40 -33.83
N ASN A 58 5.30 -0.46 -33.34
CA ASN A 58 5.01 -0.64 -31.92
C ASN A 58 5.45 -2.04 -31.44
N ALA A 59 5.22 -3.08 -32.24
CA ALA A 59 5.64 -4.43 -31.92
C ALA A 59 7.16 -4.54 -31.78
N LYS A 60 7.94 -3.96 -32.70
CA LYS A 60 9.40 -3.92 -32.59
C LYS A 60 9.86 -3.24 -31.29
N ARG A 61 9.34 -2.05 -31.00
CA ARG A 61 9.70 -1.31 -29.78
C ARG A 61 9.32 -2.06 -28.50
N GLN A 62 8.16 -2.71 -28.47
CA GLN A 62 7.74 -3.48 -27.31
C GLN A 62 8.61 -4.73 -27.13
N ALA A 63 8.90 -5.48 -28.19
CA ALA A 63 9.78 -6.64 -28.12
C ALA A 63 11.17 -6.28 -27.61
N GLU A 64 11.76 -5.18 -28.11
CA GLU A 64 13.07 -4.69 -27.65
C GLU A 64 13.10 -4.36 -26.15
N ARG A 65 12.02 -3.77 -25.60
CA ARG A 65 11.91 -3.45 -24.16
C ARG A 65 11.89 -4.69 -23.26
N PHE A 66 11.38 -5.82 -23.76
CA PHE A 66 11.34 -7.08 -23.02
C PHE A 66 12.50 -8.02 -23.35
N GLY A 67 13.53 -7.54 -24.08
CA GLY A 67 14.66 -8.37 -24.51
C GLY A 67 14.29 -9.43 -25.55
N GLY A 68 13.15 -9.27 -26.23
CA GLY A 68 12.66 -10.17 -27.26
C GLY A 68 13.39 -10.01 -28.59
N THR A 69 13.32 -11.04 -29.44
CA THR A 69 13.91 -11.02 -30.79
C THR A 69 12.96 -10.41 -31.81
N SER A 70 13.50 -9.96 -32.95
CA SER A 70 12.68 -9.48 -34.08
C SER A 70 11.70 -10.53 -34.61
N GLN A 71 11.94 -11.83 -34.38
CA GLN A 71 11.00 -12.90 -34.73
C GLN A 71 9.74 -12.88 -33.86
N ILE A 72 9.87 -12.58 -32.56
CA ILE A 72 8.71 -12.42 -31.66
C ILE A 72 7.88 -11.21 -32.12
N ALA A 73 8.55 -10.09 -32.44
CA ALA A 73 7.90 -8.88 -32.93
C ALA A 73 7.10 -9.08 -34.23
N GLN A 74 7.51 -10.03 -35.08
CA GLN A 74 6.84 -10.36 -36.34
C GLN A 74 5.76 -11.45 -36.19
N SER A 75 5.72 -12.14 -35.06
CA SER A 75 4.75 -13.21 -34.83
C SER A 75 3.31 -12.66 -34.84
N LEU A 76 2.40 -13.41 -35.45
CA LEU A 76 1.00 -12.99 -35.58
C LEU A 76 0.32 -12.76 -34.20
N PRO A 77 0.47 -13.65 -33.20
CA PRO A 77 -0.15 -13.43 -31.89
C PRO A 77 0.34 -12.16 -31.20
N PHE A 78 1.64 -11.85 -31.33
CA PHE A 78 2.21 -10.65 -30.72
C PHE A 78 1.74 -9.38 -31.42
N ARG A 79 1.70 -9.36 -32.75
CA ARG A 79 1.15 -8.22 -33.51
C ARG A 79 -0.34 -8.01 -33.25
N GLN A 80 -1.11 -9.07 -33.06
CA GLN A 80 -2.52 -8.97 -32.63
C GLN A 80 -2.65 -8.33 -31.25
N ALA A 81 -1.87 -8.77 -30.27
CA ALA A 81 -1.88 -8.16 -28.93
C ALA A 81 -1.51 -6.66 -28.98
N VAL A 82 -0.52 -6.28 -29.80
CA VAL A 82 -0.13 -4.89 -30.00
C VAL A 82 -1.24 -4.09 -30.70
N LEU A 83 -1.88 -4.66 -31.72
CA LEU A 83 -3.03 -4.02 -32.38
C LEU A 83 -4.18 -3.80 -31.39
N ASP A 84 -4.53 -4.80 -30.58
CA ASP A 84 -5.58 -4.69 -29.57
C ASP A 84 -5.26 -3.60 -28.54
N GLU A 85 -4.00 -3.49 -28.10
CA GLU A 85 -3.56 -2.42 -27.22
C GLU A 85 -3.73 -1.03 -27.87
N LEU A 86 -3.32 -0.88 -29.14
CA LEU A 86 -3.48 0.38 -29.87
C LEU A 86 -4.96 0.76 -30.06
N ILE A 87 -5.82 -0.23 -30.33
CA ILE A 87 -7.27 -0.04 -30.41
C ILE A 87 -7.80 0.48 -29.07
N GLN A 88 -7.43 -0.16 -27.96
CA GLN A 88 -7.86 0.25 -26.62
C GLN A 88 -7.38 1.67 -26.27
N GLN A 89 -6.11 1.98 -26.52
CA GLN A 89 -5.56 3.32 -26.27
C GLN A 89 -6.29 4.40 -27.07
N ARG A 90 -6.56 4.15 -28.36
CA ARG A 90 -7.26 5.09 -29.23
C ARG A 90 -8.73 5.25 -28.83
N LEU A 91 -9.39 4.18 -28.40
CA LEU A 91 -10.77 4.21 -27.91
C LEU A 91 -10.89 5.02 -26.61
N LEU A 92 -9.96 4.83 -25.66
CA LEU A 92 -9.90 5.62 -24.43
C LEU A 92 -9.62 7.10 -24.72
N ALA A 93 -8.69 7.39 -25.64
CA ALA A 93 -8.41 8.76 -26.08
C ALA A 93 -9.64 9.44 -26.66
N PHE A 94 -10.41 8.71 -27.48
CA PHE A 94 -11.66 9.17 -28.04
C PHE A 94 -12.68 9.46 -26.93
N ALA A 95 -12.91 8.51 -26.02
CA ALA A 95 -13.89 8.63 -24.94
C ALA A 95 -13.60 9.83 -24.02
N VAL A 96 -12.35 10.03 -23.62
CA VAL A 96 -11.92 11.17 -22.81
C VAL A 96 -12.23 12.51 -23.51
N ARG A 97 -11.99 12.58 -24.83
CA ARG A 97 -12.26 13.79 -25.63
C ARG A 97 -13.75 14.02 -25.84
N ASP A 98 -14.50 12.97 -26.15
CA ASP A 98 -15.95 13.01 -26.38
C ASP A 98 -16.72 13.46 -25.13
N LEU A 99 -16.32 12.91 -23.97
CA LEU A 99 -16.83 13.30 -22.65
C LEU A 99 -16.29 14.65 -22.15
N LYS A 100 -15.41 15.31 -22.93
CA LYS A 100 -14.79 16.61 -22.59
C LYS A 100 -14.13 16.62 -21.22
N LEU A 101 -13.52 15.50 -20.83
CA LEU A 101 -12.79 15.42 -19.57
C LEU A 101 -11.57 16.35 -19.63
N SER A 102 -11.24 16.93 -18.49
CA SER A 102 -10.08 17.80 -18.35
C SER A 102 -9.52 17.68 -16.94
N ILE A 103 -8.20 17.88 -16.85
CA ILE A 103 -7.48 17.89 -15.58
C ILE A 103 -7.08 19.33 -15.28
N SER A 104 -7.38 19.82 -14.08
CA SER A 104 -6.98 21.16 -13.66
C SER A 104 -5.47 21.24 -13.38
N ASN A 105 -4.88 22.44 -13.43
CA ASN A 105 -3.47 22.64 -13.06
C ASN A 105 -3.20 22.23 -11.61
N ALA A 106 -4.14 22.53 -10.71
CA ALA A 106 -4.03 22.18 -9.29
C ALA A 106 -3.98 20.66 -9.08
N PHE A 107 -4.87 19.91 -9.74
CA PHE A 107 -4.89 18.45 -9.63
C PHE A 107 -3.65 17.81 -10.25
N LEU A 108 -3.19 18.30 -11.42
CA LEU A 108 -1.93 17.83 -12.01
C LEU A 108 -0.77 18.06 -11.03
N SER A 109 -0.63 19.27 -10.48
CA SER A 109 0.45 19.58 -9.53
C SER A 109 0.42 18.67 -8.30
N GLN A 110 -0.78 18.39 -7.76
CA GLN A 110 -0.96 17.49 -6.63
C GLN A 110 -0.59 16.04 -6.97
N SER A 111 -0.96 15.58 -8.15
CA SER A 111 -0.62 14.24 -8.65
C SER A 111 0.90 14.11 -8.86
N LEU A 112 1.53 15.08 -9.51
CA LEU A 112 2.99 15.10 -9.72
C LEU A 112 3.76 15.12 -8.40
N ALA A 113 3.24 15.79 -7.37
CA ALA A 113 3.85 15.78 -6.04
C ALA A 113 3.81 14.42 -5.32
N GLN A 114 3.05 13.44 -5.84
CA GLN A 114 3.09 12.05 -5.36
C GLN A 114 4.27 11.26 -5.92
N ILE A 115 4.89 11.72 -7.01
CA ILE A 115 6.05 11.08 -7.62
C ILE A 115 7.28 11.42 -6.76
N PRO A 116 7.96 10.44 -6.12
CA PRO A 116 9.04 10.71 -5.16
C PRO A 116 10.15 11.63 -5.68
N GLU A 117 10.53 11.45 -6.95
CA GLU A 117 11.57 12.22 -7.63
C GLU A 117 11.17 13.69 -7.78
N ILE A 118 9.90 13.96 -8.06
CA ILE A 118 9.34 15.31 -8.17
C ILE A 118 9.08 15.90 -6.79
N LYS A 119 8.59 15.09 -5.84
CA LYS A 119 8.40 15.49 -4.44
C LYS A 119 9.69 16.01 -3.82
N ALA A 120 10.82 15.37 -4.12
CA ALA A 120 12.16 15.78 -3.68
C ALA A 120 12.66 17.12 -4.29
N MET A 121 11.89 17.73 -5.21
CA MET A 121 12.16 19.06 -5.78
C MET A 121 11.40 20.17 -5.07
N TYR A 122 10.46 19.84 -4.18
CA TYR A 122 9.86 20.81 -3.26
C TYR A 122 10.82 21.01 -2.08
N LYS A 123 11.15 22.27 -1.82
CA LYS A 123 12.01 22.67 -0.71
C LYS A 123 11.19 22.74 0.60
N PRO A 124 11.85 22.75 1.78
CA PRO A 124 11.17 22.89 3.06
C PRO A 124 10.35 24.19 3.22
N ASP A 125 10.68 25.23 2.44
CA ASP A 125 9.96 26.50 2.37
C ASP A 125 8.70 26.45 1.46
N GLY A 126 8.43 25.30 0.85
CA GLY A 126 7.32 25.09 -0.08
C GLY A 126 7.59 25.49 -1.54
N SER A 127 8.76 26.09 -1.84
CA SER A 127 9.12 26.46 -3.22
C SER A 127 9.54 25.24 -4.06
N PHE A 128 9.21 25.28 -5.35
CA PHE A 128 9.51 24.19 -6.30
C PHE A 128 10.74 24.53 -7.15
N ASP A 129 11.68 23.57 -7.27
CA ASP A 129 12.86 23.72 -8.13
C ASP A 129 12.56 23.39 -9.60
N SER A 130 11.98 24.36 -10.31
CA SER A 130 11.65 24.21 -11.74
C SER A 130 12.87 24.01 -12.65
N ALA A 131 14.06 24.46 -12.24
CA ALA A 131 15.27 24.30 -13.04
C ALA A 131 15.73 22.84 -13.02
N ARG A 132 15.76 22.24 -11.83
CA ARG A 132 16.05 20.82 -11.65
C ARG A 132 15.01 19.93 -12.32
N TYR A 133 13.73 20.31 -12.28
CA TYR A 133 12.66 19.60 -12.97
C TYR A 133 12.85 19.59 -14.50
N ARG A 134 13.13 20.76 -15.11
CA ARG A 134 13.45 20.85 -16.54
C ARG A 134 14.67 20.02 -16.91
N GLN A 135 15.71 20.05 -16.09
CA GLN A 135 16.92 19.27 -16.33
C GLN A 135 16.65 17.76 -16.27
N LEU A 136 15.84 17.29 -15.31
CA LEU A 136 15.44 15.89 -15.22
C LEU A 136 14.74 15.42 -16.51
N LEU A 137 13.78 16.19 -17.01
CA LEU A 137 13.05 15.83 -18.23
C LEU A 137 13.93 15.93 -19.48
N ALA A 138 14.82 16.92 -19.54
CA ALA A 138 15.77 17.06 -20.65
C ALA A 138 16.71 15.86 -20.77
N ASN A 139 17.08 15.22 -19.64
CA ASN A 139 17.92 14.01 -19.64
C ASN A 139 17.26 12.82 -20.37
N VAL A 140 15.93 12.80 -20.47
CA VAL A 140 15.17 11.78 -21.21
C VAL A 140 14.59 12.32 -22.52
N GLY A 141 15.06 13.50 -22.97
CA GLY A 141 14.65 14.12 -24.22
C GLY A 141 13.22 14.67 -24.22
N MET A 142 12.65 14.94 -23.04
CA MET A 142 11.28 15.48 -22.90
C MET A 142 11.28 16.95 -22.47
N THR A 143 10.31 17.70 -22.98
CA THR A 143 9.97 19.03 -22.46
C THR A 143 8.95 18.92 -21.33
N VAL A 144 8.84 19.99 -20.53
CA VAL A 144 7.83 20.08 -19.46
C VAL A 144 6.43 19.90 -20.02
N ASP A 145 6.09 20.62 -21.08
CA ASP A 145 4.75 20.56 -21.68
C ASP A 145 4.43 19.17 -22.22
N GLN A 146 5.39 18.48 -22.84
CA GLN A 146 5.17 17.10 -23.32
C GLN A 146 4.88 16.16 -22.16
N PHE A 147 5.69 16.21 -21.10
CA PHE A 147 5.52 15.35 -19.95
C PHE A 147 4.21 15.65 -19.22
N GLU A 148 3.92 16.93 -18.94
CA GLU A 148 2.70 17.33 -18.24
C GLU A 148 1.43 17.02 -19.03
N ASN A 149 1.43 17.20 -20.37
CA ASN A 149 0.29 16.82 -21.19
C ASN A 149 0.10 15.31 -21.25
N ALA A 150 1.18 14.51 -21.28
CA ALA A 150 1.09 13.07 -21.17
C ALA A 150 0.49 12.66 -19.81
N GLN A 151 0.97 13.25 -18.71
CA GLN A 151 0.43 13.00 -17.37
C GLN A 151 -1.04 13.40 -17.25
N ARG A 152 -1.46 14.54 -17.82
CA ARG A 152 -2.88 14.91 -17.88
C ARG A 152 -3.70 13.86 -18.62
N PHE A 153 -3.21 13.39 -19.75
CA PHE A 153 -3.89 12.38 -20.54
C PHE A 153 -4.09 11.07 -19.75
N ASP A 154 -3.04 10.60 -19.08
CA ASP A 154 -3.10 9.41 -18.23
C ASP A 154 -4.09 9.58 -17.08
N LEU A 155 -4.08 10.74 -16.42
CA LEU A 155 -5.03 11.07 -15.35
C LEU A 155 -6.48 11.11 -15.84
N MET A 156 -6.75 11.62 -17.04
CA MET A 156 -8.09 11.60 -17.63
C MET A 156 -8.58 10.17 -17.87
N ILE A 157 -7.72 9.30 -18.39
CA ILE A 157 -8.04 7.88 -18.58
C ILE A 157 -8.31 7.20 -17.23
N GLN A 158 -7.44 7.41 -16.24
CA GLN A 158 -7.61 6.83 -14.91
C GLN A 158 -8.94 7.27 -14.28
N GLN A 159 -9.28 8.56 -14.40
CA GLN A 159 -10.55 9.09 -13.90
C GLN A 159 -11.74 8.44 -14.60
N LEU A 160 -11.68 8.28 -15.94
CA LEU A 160 -12.73 7.61 -16.71
C LEU A 160 -12.93 6.16 -16.27
N VAL A 161 -11.85 5.36 -16.23
CA VAL A 161 -11.91 3.94 -15.84
C VAL A 161 -12.43 3.80 -14.41
N THR A 162 -11.95 4.66 -13.51
CA THR A 162 -12.37 4.64 -12.10
C THR A 162 -13.83 5.06 -11.95
N ALA A 163 -14.32 6.03 -12.72
CA ALA A 163 -15.72 6.45 -12.69
C ALA A 163 -16.65 5.33 -13.18
N VAL A 164 -16.27 4.62 -14.26
CA VAL A 164 -17.00 3.46 -14.75
C VAL A 164 -16.97 2.32 -13.73
N ALA A 165 -15.81 2.00 -13.16
CA ALA A 165 -15.69 0.94 -12.15
C ALA A 165 -16.44 1.26 -10.85
N ARG A 166 -16.57 2.54 -10.48
CA ARG A 166 -17.37 3.01 -9.35
C ARG A 166 -18.83 3.23 -9.68
N THR A 167 -19.25 3.00 -10.92
CA THR A 167 -20.67 2.98 -11.27
C THR A 167 -21.26 1.72 -10.68
N GLU A 168 -21.64 1.81 -9.41
CA GLU A 168 -22.49 0.81 -8.79
C GLU A 168 -23.90 1.01 -9.33
N LEU A 169 -24.50 -0.06 -9.85
CA LEU A 169 -25.94 -0.09 -10.12
C LEU A 169 -26.60 -0.55 -8.82
N PRO A 170 -27.08 0.38 -7.95
CA PRO A 170 -27.67 -0.04 -6.69
C PRO A 170 -28.91 -0.87 -6.98
N ASN A 171 -29.03 -2.01 -6.32
CA ASN A 171 -30.28 -2.77 -6.31
C ASN A 171 -31.37 -1.85 -5.71
N PRO A 172 -32.49 -1.58 -6.42
CA PRO A 172 -33.54 -0.69 -5.92
C PRO A 172 -34.05 -1.05 -4.51
N LYS A 173 -34.03 -2.34 -4.16
CA LYS A 173 -34.40 -2.83 -2.83
C LYS A 173 -33.40 -2.45 -1.73
N LEU A 174 -32.11 -2.46 -2.03
CA LEU A 174 -31.08 -2.00 -1.08
C LEU A 174 -31.12 -0.48 -0.95
N ALA A 175 -31.27 0.23 -2.07
CA ALA A 175 -31.42 1.68 -2.07
C ALA A 175 -32.63 2.13 -1.23
N SER A 176 -33.78 1.48 -1.38
CA SER A 176 -34.98 1.80 -0.60
C SER A 176 -34.83 1.49 0.88
N MET A 177 -34.16 0.38 1.24
CA MET A 177 -33.88 0.04 2.64
C MET A 177 -32.97 1.09 3.30
N ILE A 178 -31.90 1.51 2.61
CA ILE A 178 -30.97 2.54 3.09
C ILE A 178 -31.67 3.90 3.19
N SER A 179 -32.40 4.32 2.15
CA SER A 179 -33.20 5.57 2.16
C SER A 179 -34.19 5.57 3.31
N THR A 180 -34.95 4.48 3.49
CA THR A 180 -35.87 4.33 4.62
C THR A 180 -35.13 4.45 5.96
N MET A 181 -33.95 3.85 6.12
CA MET A 181 -33.17 3.97 7.35
C MET A 181 -32.75 5.41 7.66
N TYR A 182 -32.34 6.19 6.65
CA TYR A 182 -31.94 7.59 6.83
C TYR A 182 -33.12 8.55 7.01
N GLU A 183 -34.26 8.25 6.39
CA GLU A 183 -35.45 9.10 6.40
C GLU A 183 -36.42 8.76 7.54
N THR A 184 -36.26 7.60 8.18
CA THR A 184 -37.08 7.24 9.35
C THR A 184 -36.62 8.01 10.58
N GLU A 185 -37.34 9.08 10.90
CA GLU A 185 -37.26 9.72 12.22
C GLU A 185 -37.91 8.84 13.29
N ARG A 186 -37.23 8.63 14.42
CA ARG A 186 -37.77 7.91 15.58
C ARG A 186 -37.72 8.81 16.80
N GLN A 187 -38.88 9.02 17.42
CA GLN A 187 -38.93 9.61 18.74
C GLN A 187 -38.75 8.50 19.78
N VAL A 188 -37.66 8.57 20.53
CA VAL A 188 -37.39 7.64 21.63
C VAL A 188 -37.53 8.39 22.96
N GLN A 189 -38.27 7.78 23.88
CA GLN A 189 -38.29 8.22 25.27
C GLN A 189 -37.49 7.21 26.08
N ALA A 190 -36.41 7.68 26.69
CA ALA A 190 -35.59 6.85 27.56
C ALA A 190 -35.84 7.22 29.03
N LEU A 191 -35.97 6.19 29.87
CA LEU A 191 -35.88 6.34 31.32
C LEU A 191 -34.56 5.71 31.76
N ARG A 192 -33.68 6.52 32.35
CA ARG A 192 -32.38 6.05 32.83
C ARG A 192 -32.47 5.71 34.30
N PHE A 193 -31.96 4.54 34.68
CA PHE A 193 -31.78 4.13 36.06
C PHE A 193 -30.30 4.26 36.42
N THR A 194 -29.97 5.02 37.47
CA THR A 194 -28.60 5.06 37.99
C THR A 194 -28.55 4.35 39.33
N ALA A 195 -27.47 3.63 39.60
CA ALA A 195 -27.31 2.91 40.87
C ALA A 195 -27.46 3.85 42.08
N THR A 196 -26.98 5.10 41.96
CA THR A 196 -27.08 6.14 42.99
C THR A 196 -28.52 6.42 43.44
N ASP A 197 -29.49 6.30 42.53
CA ASP A 197 -30.92 6.52 42.83
C ASP A 197 -31.54 5.43 43.72
N PHE A 198 -30.83 4.31 43.90
CA PHE A 198 -31.33 3.10 44.57
C PHE A 198 -30.45 2.62 45.72
N VAL A 199 -29.15 2.95 45.76
CA VAL A 199 -28.23 2.51 46.83
C VAL A 199 -28.77 2.82 48.23
N ASN A 200 -29.32 4.03 48.44
CA ASN A 200 -29.87 4.42 49.74
C ASN A 200 -31.21 3.75 50.10
N LYS A 201 -31.83 3.05 49.14
CA LYS A 201 -33.11 2.33 49.32
C LYS A 201 -32.90 0.84 49.62
N VAL A 202 -31.65 0.37 49.55
CA VAL A 202 -31.30 -1.03 49.78
C VAL A 202 -30.50 -1.12 51.08
N ASN A 203 -31.02 -1.86 52.06
CA ASN A 203 -30.33 -2.15 53.31
C ASN A 203 -30.44 -3.66 53.59
N PRO A 204 -29.53 -4.48 53.01
CA PRO A 204 -29.61 -5.93 53.14
C PRO A 204 -29.40 -6.33 54.59
N THR A 205 -30.12 -7.36 55.04
CA THR A 205 -29.93 -7.93 56.38
C THR A 205 -28.76 -8.91 56.38
N ASP A 206 -28.19 -9.19 57.56
CA ASP A 206 -27.09 -10.16 57.70
C ASP A 206 -27.48 -11.55 57.16
N ALA A 207 -28.74 -11.95 57.33
CA ALA A 207 -29.24 -13.21 56.80
C ALA A 207 -29.23 -13.24 55.26
N GLN A 208 -29.60 -12.14 54.61
CA GLN A 208 -29.55 -12.03 53.14
C GLN A 208 -28.12 -11.99 52.62
N LEU A 209 -27.20 -11.35 53.37
CA LEU A 209 -25.77 -11.36 53.05
C LEU A 209 -25.18 -12.76 53.16
N GLN A 210 -25.55 -13.51 54.21
CA GLN A 210 -25.11 -14.89 54.39
C GLN A 210 -25.63 -15.80 53.27
N GLU A 211 -26.92 -15.71 52.93
CA GLU A 211 -27.51 -16.46 51.81
C GLU A 211 -26.82 -16.14 50.47
N TYR A 212 -26.55 -14.85 50.23
CA TYR A 212 -25.84 -14.43 49.02
C TYR A 212 -24.39 -14.95 49.00
N TYR A 213 -23.68 -14.90 50.13
CA TYR A 213 -22.33 -15.44 50.25
C TYR A 213 -22.30 -16.95 49.98
N GLU A 214 -23.21 -17.71 50.60
CA GLU A 214 -23.30 -19.17 50.41
C GLU A 214 -23.67 -19.56 48.97
N ALA A 215 -24.56 -18.80 48.33
CA ALA A 215 -24.94 -19.04 46.93
C ALA A 215 -23.85 -18.64 45.93
N ASN A 216 -22.91 -17.76 46.32
CA ASN A 216 -21.91 -17.18 45.43
C ASN A 216 -20.47 -17.31 45.97
N THR A 217 -20.17 -18.38 46.71
CA THR A 217 -18.85 -18.59 47.36
C THR A 217 -17.65 -18.37 46.43
N LYS A 218 -17.77 -18.76 45.16
CA LYS A 218 -16.75 -18.55 44.13
C LYS A 218 -16.37 -17.08 43.90
N LEU A 219 -17.27 -16.13 44.15
CA LEU A 219 -16.98 -14.69 44.03
C LEU A 219 -16.15 -14.16 45.20
N PHE A 220 -16.09 -14.91 46.31
CA PHE A 220 -15.42 -14.53 47.54
C PHE A 220 -14.21 -15.41 47.86
N GLU A 221 -13.82 -16.29 46.92
CA GLU A 221 -12.58 -17.05 47.03
C GLU A 221 -11.38 -16.10 46.99
N ALA A 222 -10.56 -16.15 48.03
CA ALA A 222 -9.28 -15.45 48.01
C ALA A 222 -8.38 -16.10 46.95
N PRO A 223 -7.62 -15.30 46.18
CA PRO A 223 -6.64 -15.86 45.26
C PRO A 223 -5.67 -16.79 45.99
N GLU A 224 -5.34 -17.90 45.33
CA GLU A 224 -4.35 -18.84 45.85
C GLU A 224 -2.99 -18.14 45.99
N THR A 225 -2.41 -18.22 47.19
CA THR A 225 -1.08 -17.69 47.48
C THR A 225 -0.29 -18.67 48.32
N ILE A 226 1.03 -18.62 48.20
CA ILE A 226 1.95 -19.46 48.95
C ILE A 226 3.04 -18.60 49.61
N ASP A 227 3.52 -19.08 50.76
CA ASP A 227 4.70 -18.53 51.44
C ASP A 227 5.89 -19.40 51.06
N VAL A 228 6.98 -18.79 50.60
CA VAL A 228 8.15 -19.49 50.07
C VAL A 228 9.44 -18.98 50.68
N GLU A 229 10.36 -19.92 50.93
CA GLU A 229 11.76 -19.64 51.21
C GLU A 229 12.60 -20.06 50.00
N PHE A 230 13.60 -19.24 49.64
CA PHE A 230 14.41 -19.48 48.46
C PHE A 230 15.85 -19.00 48.63
N LEU A 231 16.74 -19.57 47.82
CA LEU A 231 18.12 -19.14 47.65
C LEU A 231 18.34 -18.64 46.23
N VAL A 232 19.16 -17.60 46.07
CA VAL A 232 19.51 -17.06 44.75
C VAL A 232 21.02 -17.12 44.55
N LEU A 233 21.45 -17.99 43.66
CA LEU A 233 22.82 -17.99 43.16
C LEU A 233 22.89 -17.06 41.94
N LYS A 234 23.58 -15.93 42.07
CA LYS A 234 23.75 -14.94 41.00
C LYS A 234 25.15 -15.02 40.41
N ALA A 235 25.27 -15.00 39.08
CA ALA A 235 26.56 -14.91 38.42
C ALA A 235 27.16 -13.51 38.61
N ASP A 236 28.40 -13.44 39.07
CA ASP A 236 29.18 -12.20 39.08
C ASP A 236 29.90 -12.07 37.73
N PRO A 237 29.70 -10.98 36.96
CA PRO A 237 30.41 -10.75 35.70
C PRO A 237 31.94 -10.76 35.81
N LYS A 238 32.49 -10.62 37.02
CA LYS A 238 33.94 -10.67 37.31
C LYS A 238 34.43 -12.06 37.72
N GLU A 239 33.52 -13.01 37.96
CA GLU A 239 33.85 -14.39 38.32
C GLU A 239 34.09 -15.23 37.07
N ASP A 240 35.03 -16.16 37.15
CA ASP A 240 35.30 -17.11 36.07
C ASP A 240 34.11 -18.05 35.87
N ALA A 241 33.70 -18.24 34.62
CA ALA A 241 32.52 -19.04 34.27
C ALA A 241 32.63 -20.50 34.76
N LYS A 242 33.83 -21.08 34.81
CA LYS A 242 34.04 -22.43 35.34
C LYS A 242 33.78 -22.46 36.85
N VAL A 243 34.25 -21.46 37.58
CA VAL A 243 34.02 -21.35 39.03
C VAL A 243 32.52 -21.19 39.34
N PHE A 244 31.81 -20.40 38.54
CA PHE A 244 30.35 -20.28 38.68
C PHE A 244 29.64 -21.60 38.38
N ASN A 245 30.03 -22.31 37.32
CA ASN A 245 29.45 -23.62 36.98
C ASN A 245 29.71 -24.65 38.09
N ASP A 246 30.93 -24.72 38.64
CA ASP A 246 31.25 -25.60 39.76
C ASP A 246 30.37 -25.29 40.99
N LYS A 247 30.08 -24.01 41.26
CA LYS A 247 29.14 -23.59 42.32
C LYS A 247 27.69 -23.95 42.01
N ALA A 248 27.26 -23.83 40.76
CA ALA A 248 25.92 -24.18 40.32
C ALA A 248 25.68 -25.71 40.45
N ASP A 249 26.67 -26.51 40.09
CA ASP A 249 26.63 -27.98 40.26
C ASP A 249 26.55 -28.35 41.75
N GLN A 250 27.36 -27.70 42.60
CA GLN A 250 27.29 -27.89 44.04
C GLN A 250 25.94 -27.45 44.62
N PHE A 251 25.40 -26.32 44.17
CA PHE A 251 24.09 -25.83 44.58
C PHE A 251 23.02 -26.86 44.25
N ALA A 252 22.96 -27.32 42.99
CA ALA A 252 21.99 -28.31 42.54
C ALA A 252 22.09 -29.61 43.35
N ASN A 253 23.29 -30.17 43.51
CA ASN A 253 23.48 -31.43 44.25
C ASN A 253 23.07 -31.30 45.72
N ILE A 254 23.47 -30.23 46.42
CA ILE A 254 23.12 -30.06 47.84
C ILE A 254 21.61 -29.84 48.01
N THR A 255 20.98 -29.02 47.15
CA THR A 255 19.53 -28.80 47.22
C THR A 255 18.71 -30.03 46.86
N TYR A 256 19.26 -30.93 46.05
CA TYR A 256 18.62 -32.20 45.70
C TYR A 256 18.79 -33.26 46.79
N ASP A 257 20.02 -33.42 47.31
CA ASP A 257 20.34 -34.41 48.34
C ASP A 257 19.75 -34.06 49.71
N GLN A 258 19.53 -32.75 49.98
CA GLN A 258 19.05 -32.23 51.26
C GLN A 258 17.82 -31.32 51.07
N ALA A 259 16.79 -31.84 50.38
CA ALA A 259 15.58 -31.12 50.04
C ALA A 259 14.80 -30.55 51.25
N ASP A 260 14.99 -31.12 52.45
CA ASP A 260 14.30 -30.70 53.67
C ASP A 260 14.76 -29.33 54.22
N SER A 261 15.92 -28.81 53.82
CA SER A 261 16.43 -27.53 54.33
C SER A 261 17.34 -26.81 53.36
N LEU A 262 17.14 -25.49 53.21
CA LEU A 262 18.04 -24.61 52.44
C LEU A 262 19.33 -24.25 53.20
N LYS A 263 19.39 -24.48 54.51
CA LYS A 263 20.52 -24.10 55.38
C LYS A 263 21.88 -24.66 54.91
N PRO A 264 22.01 -25.94 54.54
CA PRO A 264 23.29 -26.51 54.14
C PRO A 264 23.85 -25.89 52.85
N ALA A 265 22.98 -25.65 51.86
CA ALA A 265 23.36 -24.95 50.63
C ALA A 265 23.72 -23.48 50.93
N ALA A 266 22.95 -22.81 51.79
CA ALA A 266 23.20 -21.44 52.23
C ALA A 266 24.58 -21.30 52.92
N ASP A 267 24.88 -22.15 53.89
CA ASP A 267 26.13 -22.10 54.65
C ASP A 267 27.34 -22.47 53.76
N LYS A 268 27.20 -23.49 52.90
CA LYS A 268 28.28 -23.97 52.03
C LYS A 268 28.67 -22.97 50.94
N LEU A 269 27.67 -22.35 50.31
CA LEU A 269 27.87 -21.38 49.23
C LEU A 269 27.85 -19.93 49.71
N LYS A 270 27.71 -19.71 51.03
CA LYS A 270 27.61 -18.39 51.67
C LYS A 270 26.47 -17.54 51.09
N LEU A 271 25.34 -18.18 50.80
CA LEU A 271 24.12 -17.53 50.32
C LEU A 271 23.20 -17.19 51.49
N SER A 272 22.34 -16.20 51.32
CA SER A 272 21.32 -15.83 52.31
C SER A 272 19.96 -16.40 51.92
N ILE A 273 19.31 -17.12 52.85
CA ILE A 273 17.91 -17.57 52.70
C ILE A 273 17.02 -16.32 52.69
N GLN A 274 16.19 -16.22 51.66
CA GLN A 274 15.21 -15.15 51.51
C GLN A 274 13.81 -15.75 51.63
N SER A 275 12.84 -14.96 52.07
CA SER A 275 11.44 -15.37 52.17
C SER A 275 10.52 -14.38 51.48
N ALA A 276 9.47 -14.90 50.87
CA ALA A 276 8.39 -14.12 50.27
C ALA A 276 7.06 -14.69 50.72
N LYS A 277 6.18 -13.82 51.21
CA LYS A 277 4.84 -14.19 51.69
C LYS A 277 3.77 -13.76 50.70
N GLY A 278 2.74 -14.59 50.56
CA GLY A 278 1.59 -14.30 49.70
C GLY A 278 1.94 -14.21 48.21
N VAL A 279 2.88 -15.04 47.74
CA VAL A 279 3.22 -15.10 46.31
C VAL A 279 2.04 -15.74 45.57
N GLY A 280 1.49 -15.07 44.56
CA GLY A 280 0.37 -15.58 43.77
C GLY A 280 0.82 -16.15 42.41
N ARG A 281 -0.12 -16.74 41.66
CA ARG A 281 0.13 -17.31 40.31
C ARG A 281 0.68 -16.33 39.27
N ASN A 282 0.58 -15.02 39.54
CA ASN A 282 1.12 -13.95 38.70
C ASN A 282 2.36 -13.27 39.33
N GLY A 283 2.95 -13.88 40.35
CA GLY A 283 4.03 -13.30 41.15
C GLY A 283 3.51 -12.39 42.26
N GLN A 284 4.36 -11.46 42.72
CA GLN A 284 4.09 -10.55 43.82
C GLN A 284 4.29 -9.09 43.38
N ALA A 285 3.19 -8.34 43.31
CA ALA A 285 3.14 -6.98 42.78
C ALA A 285 4.01 -5.96 43.57
N SER A 286 4.31 -6.22 44.84
CA SER A 286 5.18 -5.37 45.66
C SER A 286 6.68 -5.55 45.38
N LEU A 287 7.06 -6.54 44.56
CA LEU A 287 8.46 -6.83 44.22
C LEU A 287 8.80 -6.34 42.81
N SER A 288 10.08 -6.07 42.56
CA SER A 288 10.55 -5.63 41.23
C SER A 288 10.28 -6.69 40.15
N LYS A 289 10.15 -6.25 38.89
CA LYS A 289 9.93 -7.16 37.76
C LYS A 289 11.05 -8.21 37.60
N ASP A 290 12.28 -7.84 37.92
CA ASP A 290 13.45 -8.73 37.84
C ASP A 290 13.64 -9.59 39.12
N HIS A 291 12.70 -9.52 40.06
CA HIS A 291 12.76 -10.34 41.27
C HIS A 291 12.45 -11.82 40.92
N PRO A 292 13.14 -12.81 41.52
CA PRO A 292 12.89 -14.23 41.26
C PRO A 292 11.42 -14.66 41.43
N MET A 293 10.70 -14.07 42.40
CA MET A 293 9.27 -14.31 42.63
C MET A 293 8.33 -13.68 41.60
N ASN A 294 8.88 -12.96 40.62
CA ASN A 294 8.17 -12.46 39.44
C ASN A 294 8.70 -13.11 38.15
N ASP A 295 9.66 -14.04 38.25
CA ASP A 295 10.07 -14.86 37.11
C ASP A 295 8.99 -15.89 36.80
N ARG A 296 8.55 -15.91 35.53
CA ARG A 296 7.46 -16.76 35.08
C ARG A 296 7.73 -18.26 35.31
N ARG A 297 8.96 -18.72 35.12
CA ARG A 297 9.30 -20.15 35.27
C ARG A 297 9.29 -20.55 36.74
N VAL A 298 9.81 -19.70 37.60
CA VAL A 298 9.82 -19.91 39.06
C VAL A 298 8.38 -19.94 39.60
N VAL A 299 7.57 -18.94 39.27
CA VAL A 299 6.16 -18.89 39.71
C VAL A 299 5.37 -20.09 39.17
N GLN A 300 5.59 -20.50 37.93
CA GLN A 300 4.90 -21.68 37.39
C GLN A 300 5.30 -22.97 38.12
N ALA A 301 6.58 -23.15 38.48
CA ALA A 301 7.04 -24.33 39.22
C ALA A 301 6.45 -24.39 40.64
N LEU A 302 6.21 -23.23 41.25
CA LEU A 302 5.65 -23.12 42.59
C LEU A 302 4.17 -23.53 42.70
N PHE A 303 3.42 -23.47 41.59
CA PHE A 303 1.99 -23.76 41.52
C PHE A 303 1.65 -24.96 40.62
N ASN A 304 2.66 -25.74 40.23
CA ASN A 304 2.51 -27.02 39.57
C ASN A 304 2.53 -28.11 40.65
N ASP A 305 1.36 -28.65 40.97
CA ASP A 305 1.22 -29.94 41.65
C ASP A 305 1.58 -31.10 40.72
#